data_AF-A0A820SMW7-F1
#
_entry.id   AF-A0A820SMW7-F1
#
_cell.length_a   1.000
_cell.length_b   1.000
_cell.length_c   1.000
_cell.angle_alpha   90.00
_cell.angle_beta   90.00
_cell.angle_gamma   90.00
#
_symmetry.space_group_name_H-M   'P 1'
#
loop_
_entity.id
_entity.type
_entity.pdbx_description
1 polymer ?
#
loop_
_entity_poly.entity_id
_entity_poly.type
_entity_poly.pdbx_seq_one_letter_code
_entity_poly.pdbx_strand_id
1 'polypeptide(L)'
;DILSQLLVVLTPISISGQPLPKYRYASAGNLYPVQVYVELTTSIDNISPGVYYHNPDEHTLELISTHINDEMMNIRLHLVGRSSAIAPLYG
;
A
#
# COMPACT_ATOMS: atom_id res chain seq x y z
N ASP A 1 -10.47 -0.38 12.60
CA ASP A 1 -9.05 -0.32 13.00
C ASP A 1 -8.37 0.88 12.35
N ILE A 2 -7.40 1.49 13.03
CA ILE A 2 -6.68 2.72 12.63
C ILE A 2 -5.73 2.49 11.45
N LEU A 3 -5.10 1.31 11.37
CA LEU A 3 -4.22 0.98 10.23
C LEU A 3 -5.04 0.86 8.95
N SER A 4 -6.21 0.21 9.02
CA SER A 4 -7.13 0.14 7.88
C SER A 4 -7.60 1.53 7.42
N GLN A 5 -7.94 2.44 8.35
CA GLN A 5 -8.33 3.81 8.02
C GLN A 5 -7.17 4.61 7.41
N LEU A 6 -5.94 4.39 7.86
CA LEU A 6 -4.76 5.01 7.27
C LEU A 6 -4.54 4.52 5.84
N LEU A 7 -4.63 3.21 5.59
CA LEU A 7 -4.36 2.62 4.29
C LEU A 7 -5.46 2.91 3.25
N VAL A 8 -6.69 3.22 3.68
CA VAL A 8 -7.80 3.50 2.76
C VAL A 8 -7.51 4.69 1.83
N VAL A 9 -6.65 5.63 2.25
CA VAL A 9 -6.26 6.79 1.42
C VAL A 9 -5.34 6.42 0.25
N LEU A 10 -4.89 5.16 0.19
CA LEU A 10 -4.03 4.62 -0.87
C LEU A 10 -4.81 3.74 -1.86
N THR A 11 -6.14 3.66 -1.72
CA THR A 11 -7.03 2.84 -2.56
C THR A 11 -7.57 3.64 -3.75
N PRO A 12 -7.99 2.95 -4.84
CA PRO A 12 -8.70 3.58 -5.94
C PRO A 12 -10.09 4.08 -5.53
N ILE A 13 -10.57 5.06 -6.30
CA ILE A 13 -11.92 5.57 -6.34
C ILE A 13 -12.44 5.46 -7.77
N SER A 14 -13.64 4.92 -7.91
CA SER A 14 -14.37 4.91 -9.18
C SER A 14 -14.99 6.28 -9.41
N ILE A 15 -14.69 6.88 -10.55
CA ILE A 15 -15.28 8.15 -10.97
C ILE A 15 -16.28 7.86 -12.09
N SER A 16 -17.54 8.26 -11.88
CA SER A 16 -18.59 8.08 -12.88
C SER A 16 -18.17 8.67 -14.24
N GLY A 17 -18.32 7.87 -15.30
CA GLY A 17 -17.96 8.27 -16.67
C GLY A 17 -16.48 8.15 -17.02
N GLN A 18 -15.61 7.63 -16.13
CA GLN A 18 -14.21 7.33 -16.46
C GLN A 18 -13.97 5.82 -16.64
N PRO A 19 -13.22 5.41 -17.67
CA PRO A 19 -12.99 3.99 -17.95
C PRO A 19 -11.99 3.33 -16.99
N LEU A 20 -11.16 4.14 -16.33
CA LEU A 20 -10.17 3.68 -15.36
C LEU A 20 -10.38 4.39 -14.03
N PRO A 21 -10.15 3.69 -12.90
CA PRO A 21 -10.21 4.33 -11.59
C PRO A 21 -9.10 5.37 -11.42
N LYS A 22 -9.31 6.31 -10.49
CA LYS A 22 -8.26 7.17 -9.97
C LYS A 22 -7.91 6.76 -8.56
N TYR A 23 -6.73 7.07 -8.08
CA TYR A 23 -6.43 6.90 -6.66
C TYR A 23 -6.75 8.18 -5.90
N ARG A 24 -6.88 8.07 -4.57
CA ARG A 24 -7.16 9.19 -3.65
C ARG A 24 -6.00 10.18 -3.50
N TYR A 25 -4.89 9.98 -4.21
CA TYR A 25 -3.75 10.88 -4.27
C TYR A 25 -3.39 11.20 -5.72
N ALA A 26 -2.79 12.37 -5.95
CA ALA A 26 -2.38 12.79 -7.29
C ALA A 26 -1.18 11.96 -7.79
N SER A 27 -1.24 11.50 -9.03
CA SER A 27 -0.13 10.80 -9.69
C SER A 27 0.00 11.27 -11.14
N ALA A 28 1.22 11.58 -11.55
CA ALA A 28 1.51 12.04 -12.90
C ALA A 28 1.13 10.95 -13.92
N GLY A 29 0.43 11.35 -14.99
CA GLY A 29 -0.02 10.44 -16.04
C GLY A 29 -1.04 9.38 -15.61
N ASN A 30 -1.63 9.47 -14.41
CA ASN A 30 -2.54 8.45 -13.87
C ASN A 30 -1.88 7.06 -13.74
N LEU A 31 -0.58 7.01 -13.43
CA LEU A 31 0.22 5.77 -13.46
C LEU A 31 0.33 5.04 -12.12
N TYR A 32 0.17 5.76 -11.00
CA TYR A 32 0.18 5.22 -9.64
C TYR A 32 1.31 4.21 -9.38
N PRO A 33 2.58 4.56 -9.64
CA PRO A 33 3.69 3.60 -9.63
C PRO A 33 4.16 3.23 -8.20
N VAL A 34 3.54 3.77 -7.16
CA VAL A 34 3.95 3.58 -5.78
C VAL A 34 3.28 2.32 -5.23
N GLN A 35 4.09 1.34 -4.87
CA GLN A 35 3.70 0.20 -4.04
C GLN A 35 3.90 0.56 -2.58
N VAL A 36 3.01 0.07 -1.71
CA VAL A 36 3.12 0.29 -0.27
C VAL A 36 3.29 -1.06 0.41
N TYR A 37 4.33 -1.16 1.23
CA TYR A 37 4.55 -2.30 2.10
C TYR A 37 4.43 -1.86 3.56
N VAL A 38 3.76 -2.66 4.37
CA VAL A 38 3.57 -2.43 5.79
C VAL A 38 4.43 -3.42 6.54
N GLU A 39 5.37 -2.92 7.32
CA GLU A 39 6.17 -3.72 8.24
C GLU A 39 5.64 -3.52 9.65
N LEU A 40 5.35 -4.64 10.31
CA LEU A 40 4.89 -4.71 11.69
C LEU A 40 5.89 -5.53 12.51
N THR A 41 6.44 -4.93 13.56
CA THR A 41 7.37 -5.64 14.47
C THR A 41 6.66 -6.31 15.65
N THR A 42 5.39 -5.95 15.88
CA THR A 42 4.50 -6.56 16.87
C THR A 42 3.10 -6.74 16.28
N SER A 43 2.27 -7.60 16.88
CA SER A 43 0.90 -7.81 16.43
C SER A 43 0.04 -6.57 16.60
N ILE A 44 -0.83 -6.30 15.62
CA ILE A 44 -1.87 -5.27 15.69
C ILE A 44 -3.20 -5.92 15.35
N ASP A 45 -4.16 -5.86 16.28
CA ASP A 45 -5.41 -6.61 16.20
C ASP A 45 -5.16 -8.09 15.87
N ASN A 46 -5.62 -8.55 14.71
CA ASN A 46 -5.48 -9.92 14.21
C ASN A 46 -4.35 -10.08 13.18
N ILE A 47 -3.49 -9.07 13.01
CA ILE A 47 -2.37 -9.07 12.06
C ILE A 47 -1.09 -9.37 12.84
N SER A 48 -0.44 -10.47 12.47
CA SER A 48 0.84 -10.89 13.06
C SER A 48 2.00 -9.98 12.64
N PRO A 49 3.17 -10.06 13.31
CA PRO A 49 4.37 -9.38 12.86
C PRO A 49 4.84 -9.91 11.51
N GLY A 50 5.27 -9.01 10.64
CA GLY A 50 5.68 -9.35 9.30
C GLY A 50 5.81 -8.13 8.39
N VAL A 51 6.25 -8.39 7.16
CA VAL A 51 6.17 -7.47 6.03
C VAL A 51 5.01 -7.90 5.16
N TYR A 52 4.13 -6.95 4.87
CA TYR A 52 2.93 -7.14 4.09
C TYR A 52 2.96 -6.24 2.86
N TYR A 53 2.53 -6.74 1.71
CA TYR A 53 2.14 -5.90 0.58
C TYR A 53 0.72 -5.38 0.81
N HIS A 54 0.51 -4.07 0.66
CA HIS A 54 -0.84 -3.52 0.61
C HIS A 54 -1.36 -3.60 -0.84
N ASN A 55 -2.37 -4.43 -1.05
CA ASN A 55 -3.10 -4.49 -2.31
C ASN A 55 -4.17 -3.39 -2.32
N PRO A 56 -3.96 -2.30 -3.08
CA PRO A 56 -4.85 -1.15 -3.01
C PRO A 56 -6.22 -1.43 -3.63
N ASP A 57 -6.31 -2.32 -4.63
CA ASP A 57 -7.55 -2.58 -5.36
C ASP A 57 -8.55 -3.37 -4.51
N GLU A 58 -8.05 -4.29 -3.66
CA GLU A 58 -8.85 -5.09 -2.74
C GLU A 58 -8.90 -4.52 -1.31
N HIS A 59 -8.04 -3.54 -1.00
CA HIS A 59 -7.84 -3.01 0.36
C HIS A 59 -7.47 -4.12 1.37
N THR A 60 -6.49 -4.93 0.98
CA THR A 60 -6.01 -6.09 1.77
C THR A 60 -4.51 -6.01 2.05
N LEU A 61 -4.06 -6.75 3.06
CA LEU A 61 -2.64 -6.94 3.39
C LEU A 61 -2.24 -8.39 3.09
N GLU A 62 -1.30 -8.56 2.17
CA GLU A 62 -0.78 -9.86 1.75
C GLU A 62 0.58 -10.10 2.40
N LEU A 63 0.70 -11.15 3.22
CA LEU A 63 1.94 -11.47 3.93
C LEU A 63 3.05 -11.87 2.96
N ILE A 64 4.22 -11.23 3.07
CA ILE A 64 5.42 -11.54 2.27
C ILE A 64 6.44 -12.30 3.11
N SER A 65 6.70 -11.81 4.32
CA SER A 65 7.68 -12.38 5.23
C SER A 65 7.22 -12.22 6.65
N THR A 66 7.40 -13.25 7.46
CA THR A 66 7.13 -13.17 8.90
C THR A 66 8.28 -12.47 9.61
N HIS A 67 7.98 -11.86 10.76
CA HIS A 67 8.96 -11.39 11.72
C HIS A 67 8.76 -12.14 13.03
N ILE A 68 9.84 -12.28 13.81
CA ILE A 68 9.72 -12.65 15.23
C ILE A 68 9.28 -11.38 15.96
N ASN A 69 8.34 -11.50 16.90
CA ASN A 69 7.91 -10.40 17.75
C ASN A 69 9.13 -9.69 18.35
N ASP A 70 9.24 -8.40 18.07
CA ASP A 70 10.18 -7.49 18.73
C ASP A 70 9.44 -6.76 19.85
N GLU A 71 10.12 -6.52 20.97
CA GLU A 71 9.54 -5.83 22.13
C GLU A 71 9.21 -4.36 21.83
N MET A 72 9.86 -3.76 20.82
CA MET A 72 9.52 -2.42 20.34
C MET A 72 8.43 -2.47 19.28
N MET A 73 7.24 -1.96 19.64
CA MET A 73 6.14 -1.73 18.72
C MET A 73 6.50 -0.64 17.69
N ASN A 74 6.69 -1.04 16.44
CA ASN A 74 6.91 -0.15 15.32
C ASN A 74 6.03 -0.58 14.13
N ILE A 75 5.44 0.43 13.48
CA ILE A 75 4.80 0.31 12.18
C ILE A 75 5.63 1.11 11.20
N ARG A 76 6.11 0.48 10.14
CA ARG A 76 6.84 1.17 9.06
C ARG A 76 6.09 1.02 7.74
N LEU A 77 5.90 2.13 7.05
CA LEU A 77 5.40 2.16 5.68
C LEU A 77 6.59 2.34 4.74
N HIS A 78 6.78 1.38 3.85
CA HIS A 78 7.79 1.46 2.79
C HIS A 78 7.07 1.82 1.49
N LEU A 79 7.39 2.98 0.94
CA LEU A 79 6.84 3.46 -0.34
C LEU A 79 7.86 3.19 -1.44
N VAL A 80 7.55 2.26 -2.33
CA VAL A 80 8.46 1.79 -3.38
C VAL A 80 7.93 2.20 -4.74
N GLY A 81 8.66 3.07 -5.44
CA GLY A 81 8.32 3.49 -6.80
C GLY A 81 8.76 2.45 -7.83
N ARG A 82 7.86 2.04 -8.73
CA ARG A 82 8.15 1.18 -9.87
C ARG A 82 8.58 2.01 -11.08
N SER A 83 9.88 2.18 -11.29
CA SER A 83 10.41 2.95 -12.43
C SER A 83 9.93 2.41 -13.78
N SER A 84 9.80 1.09 -13.93
CA SER A 84 9.28 0.47 -15.16
C SER A 84 7.83 0.84 -15.48
N ALA A 85 7.03 1.25 -14.49
CA ALA A 85 5.65 1.70 -14.72
C ALA A 85 5.58 3.13 -15.26
N ILE A 86 6.61 3.95 -15.05
CA ILE A 86 6.66 5.34 -15.55
C ILE A 86 7.46 5.49 -16.84
N ALA A 87 8.38 4.57 -17.11
CA ALA A 87 9.23 4.57 -18.30
C ALA A 87 8.47 4.78 -19.64
N PRO A 88 7.29 4.17 -19.88
CA PRO A 88 6.57 4.36 -21.14
C PRO A 88 6.17 5.81 -21.45
N LEU A 89 6.07 6.68 -20.43
CA LEU A 89 5.68 8.08 -20.57
C LEU A 89 6.85 9.04 -20.35
N TYR A 90 7.84 8.65 -19.54
CA TYR A 90 8.86 9.57 -19.05
C TYR A 90 10.31 9.20 -19.40
N GLY A 91 10.55 8.02 -20.00
CA GLY A 91 11.89 7.55 -20.38
C GLY A 91 12.55 6.72 -19.30
#